data_AF-A0A4S8M245-F1
#
_entry.id   AF-A0A4S8M245-F1
#
_cell.length_a   1.000
_cell.length_b   1.000
_cell.length_c   1.000
_cell.angle_alpha   90.00
_cell.angle_beta   90.00
_cell.angle_gamma   90.00
#
_symmetry.space_group_name_H-M   'P 1'
#
loop_
_entity.id
_entity.type
_entity.pdbx_description
1 polymer ?
#
loop_
_entity_poly.entity_id
_entity_poly.type
_entity_poly.pdbx_seq_one_letter_code
_entity_poly.pdbx_strand_id
1 'polypeptide(L)'
;MAQATSRVVKLKDIFCGLERDSKRIRPRDLHHEKPGRPLPLTGEGKSFYAFNIEAVSKEVDKFFDQPLPEHLDKISPVLLNSLDEPPDASEADSDFFGYLEDAIAIPPDEESFVGDFVVVVLKLMGYASGRRRIIHQRREISFEMCGQKVDAKMDVCVMERGALKYLLLVQEDKRHLYKVDPEPLNQLIAEAIAAFYQNNILRERAGLARVSDAVIPGINMLGSAPTFYKIPVSEALVKAIITG
;
A
#
# COMPACT_ATOMS: atom_id res chain seq x y z
N MET A 1 0.73 29.61 7.26
CA MET A 1 1.18 29.18 5.92
C MET A 1 2.09 27.98 6.12
N ALA A 2 1.56 26.77 5.92
CA ALA A 2 2.38 25.56 5.94
C ALA A 2 2.91 25.35 4.52
N GLN A 3 4.21 25.55 4.34
CA GLN A 3 4.91 25.24 3.10
C GLN A 3 5.04 23.71 3.04
N ALA A 4 4.28 23.06 2.15
CA ALA A 4 4.46 21.64 1.88
C ALA A 4 5.78 21.46 1.13
N THR A 5 6.81 20.97 1.81
CA THR A 5 8.07 20.58 1.17
C THR A 5 7.87 19.17 0.61
N SER A 6 7.53 19.05 -0.67
CA SER A 6 7.63 17.78 -1.39
C SER A 6 9.10 17.36 -1.40
N ARG A 7 9.44 16.25 -0.73
CA ARG A 7 10.77 15.65 -0.85
C ARG A 7 10.71 14.68 -2.01
N VAL A 8 11.35 15.04 -3.13
CA VAL A 8 11.66 14.09 -4.20
C VAL A 8 12.60 13.04 -3.61
N VAL A 9 12.13 11.81 -3.52
CA VAL A 9 12.88 10.68 -2.95
C VAL A 9 13.64 10.01 -4.09
N LYS A 10 14.93 9.67 -3.87
CA LYS A 10 15.70 8.98 -4.92
C LYS A 10 15.07 7.61 -5.15
N LEU A 11 15.00 7.19 -6.41
CA LEU A 11 14.42 5.90 -6.79
C LEU A 11 15.05 4.71 -6.08
N LYS A 12 16.36 4.75 -5.80
CA LYS A 12 16.99 3.74 -4.92
C LYS A 12 16.27 3.56 -3.57
N ASP A 13 15.72 4.62 -3.00
CA ASP A 13 15.03 4.59 -1.70
C ASP A 13 13.60 4.01 -1.88
N ILE A 14 12.96 4.24 -3.04
CA ILE A 14 11.70 3.61 -3.46
C ILE A 14 11.90 2.10 -3.70
N PHE A 15 12.94 1.74 -4.43
CA PHE A 15 13.29 0.37 -4.80
C PHE A 15 13.73 -0.46 -3.60
N CYS A 16 14.43 0.13 -2.63
CA CYS A 16 14.74 -0.52 -1.35
C CYS A 16 13.50 -1.01 -0.62
N GLY A 17 12.36 -0.31 -0.73
CA GLY A 17 11.18 -0.61 0.06
C GLY A 17 10.09 -1.44 -0.62
N LEU A 18 10.04 -1.45 -1.95
CA LEU A 18 8.99 -2.16 -2.67
C LEU A 18 9.12 -3.68 -2.61
N GLU A 19 10.30 -4.24 -2.45
CA GLU A 19 10.55 -5.61 -2.92
C GLU A 19 10.58 -6.74 -1.88
N ARG A 20 10.42 -6.44 -0.60
CA ARG A 20 10.82 -7.38 0.47
C ARG A 20 9.66 -7.78 1.39
N ASP A 21 8.70 -8.54 0.85
CA ASP A 21 7.71 -9.24 1.68
C ASP A 21 7.50 -10.73 1.32
N SER A 22 8.01 -11.60 2.20
CA SER A 22 7.25 -12.72 2.78
C SER A 22 8.00 -13.27 4.00
N LYS A 23 7.54 -12.93 5.23
CA LYS A 23 7.44 -13.83 6.42
C LYS A 23 7.28 -13.06 7.75
N ARG A 24 6.13 -13.34 8.38
CA ARG A 24 5.73 -13.49 9.81
C ARG A 24 6.35 -12.61 10.92
N ILE A 25 5.48 -11.84 11.58
CA ILE A 25 5.63 -11.37 12.98
C ILE A 25 4.28 -11.62 13.70
N ARG A 26 4.33 -12.04 14.97
CA ARG A 26 3.20 -12.60 15.73
C ARG A 26 2.29 -11.52 16.34
N PRO A 27 0.97 -11.79 16.50
CA PRO A 27 0.08 -11.00 17.35
C PRO A 27 0.53 -11.06 18.82
N ARG A 28 0.42 -9.95 19.57
CA ARG A 28 0.51 -9.96 21.03
C ARG A 28 -0.76 -10.55 21.62
N ASP A 29 -0.61 -11.39 22.63
CA ASP A 29 -1.69 -12.02 23.37
C ASP A 29 -2.63 -10.98 24.00
N LEU A 30 -3.92 -11.07 23.67
CA LEU A 30 -5.00 -10.36 24.35
C LEU A 30 -5.20 -10.99 25.73
N HIS A 31 -4.45 -10.53 26.72
CA HIS A 31 -4.78 -10.76 28.12
C HIS A 31 -5.84 -9.75 28.59
N HIS A 32 -6.89 -10.28 29.22
CA HIS A 32 -7.96 -9.54 29.87
C HIS A 32 -7.43 -8.47 30.85
N GLU A 33 -7.60 -7.20 30.51
CA GLU A 33 -7.72 -6.12 31.49
C GLU A 33 -9.13 -5.52 31.46
N LYS A 34 -9.66 -5.26 32.65
CA LYS A 34 -11.04 -4.85 32.94
C LYS A 34 -11.36 -3.44 32.39
N PRO A 35 -12.64 -3.12 32.13
CA PRO A 35 -13.01 -1.81 31.57
C PRO A 35 -12.85 -0.70 32.63
N GLY A 36 -11.80 0.11 32.48
CA GLY A 36 -11.70 1.42 33.12
C GLY A 36 -12.58 2.44 32.39
N ARG A 37 -13.24 3.33 33.15
CA ARG A 37 -14.17 4.36 32.62
C ARG A 37 -13.49 5.26 31.57
N PRO A 38 -14.24 5.79 30.59
CA PRO A 38 -13.68 6.75 29.65
C PRO A 38 -13.39 8.08 30.37
N LEU A 39 -12.14 8.55 30.26
CA LEU A 39 -11.76 9.93 30.57
C LEU A 39 -12.24 10.83 29.42
N PRO A 40 -12.82 12.01 29.71
CA PRO A 40 -13.21 12.95 28.67
C PRO A 40 -12.01 13.84 28.34
N LEU A 41 -11.52 13.81 27.10
CA LEU A 41 -10.61 14.84 26.63
C LEU A 41 -10.97 15.28 25.21
N THR A 42 -11.27 16.57 25.16
CA THR A 42 -11.39 17.49 24.03
C THR A 42 -10.15 17.46 23.15
N GLY A 43 -10.34 17.32 21.84
CA GLY A 43 -9.26 17.44 20.85
C GLY A 43 -9.64 16.74 19.55
N GLU A 44 -9.73 17.51 18.47
CA GLU A 44 -10.11 17.04 17.15
C GLU A 44 -9.12 15.99 16.61
N GLY A 45 -9.57 14.74 16.51
CA GLY A 45 -8.80 13.64 15.93
C GLY A 45 -9.74 12.49 15.61
N LYS A 46 -10.49 12.59 14.50
CA LYS A 46 -11.38 11.52 14.06
C LYS A 46 -10.61 10.58 13.12
N SER A 47 -9.93 9.60 13.71
CA SER A 47 -9.23 8.47 13.06
C SER A 47 -9.76 7.14 13.62
N PHE A 48 -9.31 5.99 13.10
CA PHE A 48 -9.74 4.59 13.34
C PHE A 48 -9.63 4.06 14.80
N TYR A 49 -9.82 4.92 15.81
CA TYR A 49 -9.92 4.55 17.23
C TYR A 49 -10.91 3.43 17.51
N ALA A 50 -11.96 3.25 16.68
CA ALA A 50 -12.94 2.19 16.83
C ALA A 50 -12.33 0.77 16.81
N PHE A 51 -11.20 0.58 16.12
CA PHE A 51 -10.56 -0.73 15.96
C PHE A 51 -9.23 -0.85 16.71
N ASN A 52 -8.82 0.18 17.46
CA ASN A 52 -7.59 0.21 18.25
C ASN A 52 -6.33 -0.21 17.44
N ILE A 53 -6.21 0.34 16.22
CA ILE A 53 -5.09 0.07 15.31
C ILE A 53 -4.04 1.17 15.49
N GLU A 54 -2.78 0.77 15.66
CA GLU A 54 -1.64 1.68 15.80
C GLU A 54 -0.60 1.41 14.71
N ALA A 55 -0.13 2.48 14.06
CA ALA A 55 0.99 2.42 13.12
C ALA A 55 2.31 2.60 13.88
N VAL A 56 3.20 1.61 13.78
CA VAL A 56 4.51 1.65 14.45
C VAL A 56 5.61 1.88 13.40
N SER A 57 6.31 3.01 13.52
CA SER A 57 7.45 3.32 12.66
C SER A 57 8.62 2.38 12.96
N LYS A 58 9.35 1.99 11.92
CA LYS A 58 10.56 1.16 12.01
C LYS A 58 11.65 1.71 11.12
N GLU A 59 12.89 1.56 11.57
CA GLU A 59 14.06 1.81 10.74
C GLU A 59 14.07 0.91 9.50
N VAL A 60 14.49 1.46 8.37
CA VAL A 60 14.48 0.80 7.05
C VAL A 60 15.15 -0.58 7.11
N ASP A 61 16.32 -0.66 7.72
CA ASP A 61 17.10 -1.91 7.81
C ASP A 61 16.39 -3.02 8.60
N LYS A 62 15.56 -2.62 9.59
CA LYS A 62 14.76 -3.54 10.43
C LYS A 62 13.37 -3.80 9.88
N PHE A 63 12.89 -2.99 8.96
CA PHE A 63 11.57 -3.16 8.36
C PHE A 63 11.62 -4.27 7.30
N PHE A 64 12.72 -4.35 6.55
CA PHE A 64 12.84 -5.24 5.42
C PHE A 64 13.60 -6.55 5.69
N ASP A 65 14.48 -6.60 6.70
CA ASP A 65 15.19 -7.80 7.19
C ASP A 65 15.83 -8.69 6.10
N GLN A 66 16.18 -8.13 4.92
CA GLN A 66 16.77 -8.84 3.78
C GLN A 66 17.70 -7.92 2.95
N PRO A 67 18.72 -8.46 2.27
CA PRO A 67 19.60 -7.68 1.38
C PRO A 67 18.88 -7.22 0.10
N LEU A 68 19.51 -6.31 -0.66
CA LEU A 68 19.01 -5.88 -1.96
C LEU A 68 19.06 -7.05 -2.96
N PRO A 69 17.99 -7.25 -3.75
CA PRO A 69 17.95 -8.33 -4.72
C PRO A 69 18.83 -8.06 -5.95
N GLU A 70 19.43 -9.13 -6.46
CA GLU A 70 20.48 -9.11 -7.51
C GLU A 70 20.02 -8.57 -8.88
N HIS A 71 18.72 -8.45 -9.13
CA HIS A 71 18.22 -7.96 -10.42
C HIS A 71 18.14 -6.43 -10.48
N LEU A 72 18.38 -5.70 -9.38
CA LEU A 72 18.54 -4.25 -9.41
C LEU A 72 19.71 -3.82 -10.30
N ASP A 73 20.73 -4.68 -10.44
CA ASP A 73 21.86 -4.47 -11.36
C ASP A 73 21.42 -4.42 -12.84
N LYS A 74 20.19 -4.82 -13.15
CA LYS A 74 19.59 -4.75 -14.50
C LYS A 74 18.79 -3.48 -14.73
N ILE A 75 18.48 -2.71 -13.68
CA ILE A 75 17.83 -1.41 -13.82
C ILE A 75 18.89 -0.39 -14.21
N SER A 76 18.54 0.48 -15.15
CA SER A 76 19.40 1.58 -15.60
C SER A 76 19.92 2.38 -14.39
N PRO A 77 21.26 2.52 -14.24
CA PRO A 77 21.85 3.31 -13.16
C PRO A 77 21.39 4.77 -13.15
N VAL A 78 20.98 5.30 -14.31
CA VAL A 78 20.42 6.64 -14.45
C VAL A 78 19.15 6.75 -13.61
N LEU A 79 18.21 5.80 -13.77
CA LEU A 79 16.95 5.79 -13.03
C LEU A 79 17.18 5.69 -11.52
N LEU A 80 18.19 4.91 -11.09
CA LEU A 80 18.45 4.70 -9.66
C LEU A 80 19.04 5.93 -8.95
N ASN A 81 19.82 6.75 -9.67
CA ASN A 81 20.71 7.73 -9.06
C ASN A 81 20.35 9.18 -9.39
N SER A 82 19.58 9.41 -10.45
CA SER A 82 19.19 10.75 -10.90
C SER A 82 17.82 11.14 -10.35
N LEU A 83 17.68 12.42 -9.98
CA LEU A 83 16.40 13.03 -9.60
C LEU A 83 15.70 13.67 -10.81
N ASP A 84 16.48 14.10 -11.79
CA ASP A 84 16.04 14.75 -13.02
C ASP A 84 16.54 13.95 -14.24
N GLU A 85 15.85 14.10 -15.37
CA GLU A 85 16.25 13.48 -16.63
C GLU A 85 17.60 14.03 -17.13
N PRO A 86 18.60 13.18 -17.39
CA PRO A 86 19.84 13.64 -17.99
C PRO A 86 19.68 13.93 -19.49
N PRO A 87 20.46 14.87 -20.08
CA PRO A 87 20.34 15.23 -21.49
C PRO A 87 20.59 14.09 -22.49
N ASP A 88 21.28 13.04 -22.06
CA ASP A 88 21.64 11.84 -22.83
C ASP A 88 20.83 10.61 -22.41
N ALA A 89 19.67 10.80 -21.77
CA ALA A 89 18.74 9.73 -21.43
C ALA A 89 18.37 8.89 -22.68
N SER A 90 18.28 7.58 -22.50
CA SER A 90 17.69 6.72 -23.53
C SER A 90 16.19 6.97 -23.61
N GLU A 91 15.54 6.64 -24.74
CA GLU A 91 14.08 6.77 -24.89
C GLU A 91 13.31 6.10 -23.73
N ALA A 92 13.75 4.92 -23.29
CA ALA A 92 13.15 4.22 -22.17
C ALA A 92 13.37 4.91 -20.80
N ASP A 93 14.51 5.60 -20.63
CA ASP A 93 14.75 6.40 -19.43
C ASP A 93 13.93 7.70 -19.48
N SER A 94 13.84 8.37 -20.63
CA SER A 94 13.01 9.56 -20.86
C SER A 94 11.55 9.30 -20.56
N ASP A 95 10.99 8.18 -21.07
CA ASP A 95 9.62 7.77 -20.75
C ASP A 95 9.40 7.66 -19.24
N PHE A 96 10.35 7.07 -18.53
CA PHE A 96 10.28 6.95 -17.07
C PHE A 96 10.26 8.33 -16.38
N PHE A 97 11.13 9.26 -16.79
CA PHE A 97 11.16 10.60 -16.21
C PHE A 97 9.89 11.40 -16.53
N GLY A 98 9.28 11.20 -17.69
CA GLY A 98 7.95 11.76 -17.99
C GLY A 98 6.89 11.31 -16.98
N TYR A 99 6.79 10.00 -16.69
CA TYR A 99 5.89 9.50 -15.66
C TYR A 99 6.23 10.03 -14.25
N LEU A 100 7.52 10.21 -13.94
CA LEU A 100 7.95 10.78 -12.66
C LEU A 100 7.52 12.24 -12.53
N GLU A 101 7.71 13.04 -13.58
CA GLU A 101 7.30 14.44 -13.64
C GLU A 101 5.78 14.57 -13.49
N ASP A 102 5.01 13.77 -14.25
CA ASP A 102 3.54 13.75 -14.17
C ASP A 102 3.03 13.33 -12.78
N ALA A 103 3.73 12.44 -12.08
CA ALA A 103 3.36 12.04 -10.71
C ALA A 103 3.75 13.09 -9.65
N ILE A 104 4.73 13.94 -9.92
CA ILE A 104 5.12 15.06 -9.05
C ILE A 104 4.25 16.29 -9.32
N ALA A 105 3.84 16.48 -10.57
CA ALA A 105 2.88 17.48 -10.96
C ALA A 105 1.53 17.13 -10.31
N ILE A 106 1.13 17.92 -9.31
CA ILE A 106 -0.20 17.82 -8.72
C ILE A 106 -1.03 18.96 -9.33
N PRO A 107 -1.66 18.76 -10.49
CA PRO A 107 -2.55 19.75 -11.06
C PRO A 107 -3.67 20.04 -10.05
N PRO A 108 -4.00 21.31 -9.79
CA PRO A 108 -5.11 21.65 -8.91
C PRO A 108 -6.42 21.11 -9.51
N ASP A 109 -7.22 20.46 -8.66
CA ASP A 109 -8.56 19.94 -9.00
C ASP A 109 -8.61 18.79 -10.03
N GLU A 110 -7.48 18.18 -10.40
CA GLU A 110 -7.41 17.04 -11.32
C GLU A 110 -6.81 15.78 -10.66
N GLU A 111 -7.25 14.60 -11.09
CA GLU A 111 -6.69 13.32 -10.60
C GLU A 111 -5.22 13.21 -10.98
N SER A 112 -4.35 12.82 -10.04
CA SER A 112 -2.91 12.72 -10.32
C SER A 112 -2.56 11.50 -11.18
N PHE A 113 -1.39 11.55 -11.80
CA PHE A 113 -0.82 10.44 -12.59
C PHE A 113 0.01 9.46 -11.74
N VAL A 114 -0.10 9.53 -10.40
CA VAL A 114 0.64 8.65 -9.49
C VAL A 114 0.35 7.17 -9.78
N GLY A 115 -0.90 6.83 -10.10
CA GLY A 115 -1.27 5.46 -10.47
C GLY A 115 -0.52 4.91 -11.68
N ASP A 116 -0.23 5.75 -12.68
CA ASP A 116 0.50 5.35 -13.89
C ASP A 116 1.99 5.20 -13.60
N PHE A 117 2.58 6.15 -12.87
CA PHE A 117 3.95 6.06 -12.38
C PHE A 117 4.20 4.81 -11.56
N VAL A 118 3.31 4.48 -10.61
CA VAL A 118 3.40 3.26 -9.80
C VAL A 118 3.42 2.00 -10.67
N VAL A 119 2.61 1.92 -11.72
CA VAL A 119 2.60 0.77 -12.63
C VAL A 119 3.95 0.61 -13.32
N VAL A 120 4.56 1.71 -13.78
CA VAL A 120 5.89 1.72 -14.40
C VAL A 120 6.94 1.23 -13.41
N VAL A 121 6.97 1.77 -12.19
CA VAL A 121 7.90 1.36 -11.13
C VAL A 121 7.74 -0.12 -10.80
N LEU A 122 6.51 -0.62 -10.62
CA LEU A 122 6.26 -2.03 -10.33
C LEU A 122 6.68 -2.94 -11.49
N LYS A 123 6.49 -2.53 -12.75
CA LYS A 123 6.98 -3.28 -13.91
C LYS A 123 8.51 -3.35 -13.96
N LEU A 124 9.19 -2.21 -13.72
CA LEU A 124 10.64 -2.14 -13.64
C LEU A 124 11.21 -3.05 -12.54
N MET A 125 10.51 -3.13 -11.41
CA MET A 125 10.82 -4.03 -10.28
C MET A 125 10.43 -5.49 -10.50
N GLY A 126 9.96 -5.83 -11.70
CA GLY A 126 9.57 -7.19 -12.02
C GLY A 126 8.37 -7.73 -11.25
N TYR A 127 7.55 -6.86 -10.64
CA TYR A 127 6.28 -7.27 -10.03
C TYR A 127 5.27 -7.76 -11.07
N ALA A 128 5.44 -7.37 -12.33
CA ALA A 128 4.75 -7.93 -13.49
C ALA A 128 5.60 -8.95 -14.29
N SER A 129 6.81 -9.27 -13.84
CA SER A 129 7.67 -10.24 -14.53
C SER A 129 7.25 -11.67 -14.20
N GLY A 130 6.78 -12.41 -15.21
CA GLY A 130 6.41 -13.81 -15.11
C GLY A 130 4.93 -14.07 -15.42
N ARG A 131 4.58 -15.34 -15.66
CA ARG A 131 3.23 -15.73 -16.14
C ARG A 131 2.12 -15.63 -15.09
N ARG A 132 2.46 -15.30 -13.84
CA ARG A 132 1.57 -15.44 -12.67
C ARG A 132 1.30 -14.16 -11.90
N ARG A 133 1.89 -13.01 -12.23
CA ARG A 133 1.57 -11.75 -11.54
C ARG A 133 1.02 -10.73 -12.52
N ILE A 134 -0.01 -10.00 -12.11
CA ILE A 134 -0.66 -8.96 -12.91
C ILE A 134 -0.84 -7.74 -12.03
N ILE A 135 -0.54 -6.57 -12.58
CA ILE A 135 -0.83 -5.28 -11.95
C ILE A 135 -2.19 -4.81 -12.46
N HIS A 136 -3.07 -4.42 -11.55
CA HIS A 136 -4.35 -3.80 -11.86
C HIS A 136 -4.39 -2.38 -11.29
N GLN A 137 -5.03 -1.47 -12.00
CA GLN A 137 -5.39 -0.14 -11.49
C GLN A 137 -6.90 -0.10 -11.19
N ARG A 138 -7.30 0.75 -10.23
CA ARG A 138 -8.70 1.12 -9.93
C ARG A 138 -9.62 -0.08 -9.69
N ARG A 139 -9.09 -1.15 -9.08
CA ARG A 139 -9.86 -2.37 -8.86
C ARG A 139 -10.78 -2.19 -7.66
N GLU A 140 -12.03 -2.58 -7.83
CA GLU A 140 -13.01 -2.53 -6.75
C GLU A 140 -13.15 -3.91 -6.11
N ILE A 141 -13.16 -3.94 -4.78
CA ILE A 141 -13.37 -5.14 -3.99
C ILE A 141 -14.43 -4.89 -2.93
N SER A 142 -15.42 -5.77 -2.87
CA SER A 142 -16.44 -5.69 -1.83
C SER A 142 -16.08 -6.54 -0.61
N PHE A 143 -16.46 -6.11 0.58
CA PHE A 143 -16.47 -6.96 1.77
C PHE A 143 -17.65 -6.59 2.68
N GLU A 144 -17.84 -7.35 3.76
CA GLU A 144 -18.92 -7.09 4.72
C GLU A 144 -18.37 -6.31 5.92
N MET A 145 -19.09 -5.27 6.33
CA MET A 145 -18.81 -4.45 7.50
C MET A 145 -20.13 -4.08 8.18
N CYS A 146 -20.24 -4.33 9.49
CA CYS A 146 -21.47 -4.11 10.27
C CYS A 146 -22.74 -4.71 9.61
N GLY A 147 -22.63 -5.92 9.05
CA GLY A 147 -23.71 -6.60 8.32
C GLY A 147 -24.10 -5.99 6.97
N GLN A 148 -23.35 -4.99 6.48
CA GLN A 148 -23.56 -4.35 5.19
C GLN A 148 -22.42 -4.64 4.23
N LYS A 149 -22.75 -4.80 2.95
CA LYS A 149 -21.74 -4.91 1.89
C LYS A 149 -21.19 -3.52 1.60
N VAL A 150 -19.87 -3.37 1.70
CA VAL A 150 -19.14 -2.13 1.42
C VAL A 150 -18.09 -2.40 0.35
N ASP A 151 -17.82 -1.40 -0.48
CA ASP A 151 -16.83 -1.47 -1.55
C ASP A 151 -15.59 -0.66 -1.19
N ALA A 152 -14.42 -1.22 -1.47
CA ALA A 152 -13.12 -0.58 -1.36
C ALA A 152 -12.49 -0.53 -2.76
N LYS A 153 -11.97 0.63 -3.14
CA LYS A 153 -11.42 0.89 -4.47
C LYS A 153 -9.94 1.23 -4.37
N MET A 154 -9.11 0.23 -4.63
CA MET A 154 -7.65 0.36 -4.67
C MET A 154 -7.18 1.10 -5.91
N ASP A 155 -6.22 2.00 -5.74
CA ASP A 155 -5.61 2.75 -6.84
C ASP A 155 -4.75 1.84 -7.72
N VAL A 156 -3.86 1.04 -7.11
CA VAL A 156 -3.07 0.00 -7.80
C VAL A 156 -2.95 -1.24 -6.92
N CYS A 157 -2.94 -2.43 -7.52
CA CYS A 157 -2.59 -3.66 -6.82
C CYS A 157 -1.82 -4.65 -7.67
N VAL A 158 -1.10 -5.56 -7.01
CA VAL A 158 -0.50 -6.74 -7.63
C VAL A 158 -1.27 -7.98 -7.20
N MET A 159 -1.64 -8.80 -8.17
CA MET A 159 -2.36 -10.05 -7.94
C MET A 159 -1.64 -11.25 -8.52
N GLU A 160 -1.77 -12.39 -7.85
CA GLU A 160 -1.36 -13.69 -8.39
C GLU A 160 -2.45 -14.27 -9.30
N ARG A 161 -2.15 -14.42 -10.58
CA ARG A 161 -2.98 -15.09 -11.59
C ARG A 161 -3.15 -16.58 -11.25
N GLY A 162 -4.39 -17.06 -11.31
CA GLY A 162 -4.76 -18.44 -10.99
C GLY A 162 -5.31 -18.56 -9.57
N ALA A 163 -4.55 -18.12 -8.56
CA ALA A 163 -5.05 -18.04 -7.19
C ALA A 163 -5.97 -16.82 -6.96
N LEU A 164 -5.92 -15.83 -7.87
CA LEU A 164 -6.60 -14.53 -7.76
C LEU A 164 -6.31 -13.81 -6.43
N LYS A 165 -5.10 -14.03 -5.89
CA LYS A 165 -4.70 -13.56 -4.58
C LYS A 165 -4.14 -12.14 -4.67
N TYR A 166 -4.61 -11.22 -3.83
CA TYR A 166 -4.01 -9.91 -3.63
C TYR A 166 -2.67 -10.06 -2.89
N LEU A 167 -1.60 -9.53 -3.49
CA LEU A 167 -0.23 -9.64 -3.00
C LEU A 167 0.34 -8.31 -2.50
N LEU A 168 -0.05 -7.19 -3.11
CA LEU A 168 0.43 -5.85 -2.79
C LEU A 168 -0.67 -4.84 -3.12
N LEU A 169 -0.85 -3.84 -2.26
CA LEU A 169 -1.80 -2.75 -2.44
C LEU A 169 -1.05 -1.42 -2.49
N VAL A 170 -1.51 -0.49 -3.31
CA VAL A 170 -1.00 0.88 -3.39
C VAL A 170 -2.18 1.84 -3.33
N GLN A 171 -2.08 2.81 -2.44
CA GLN A 171 -3.04 3.87 -2.23
C GLN A 171 -2.37 5.22 -2.50
N GLU A 172 -2.97 6.04 -3.35
CA GLU A 172 -2.53 7.41 -3.56
C GLU A 172 -3.03 8.31 -2.42
N ASP A 173 -2.18 9.25 -2.01
CA ASP A 173 -2.54 10.33 -1.11
C ASP A 173 -3.29 11.45 -1.86
N LYS A 174 -4.63 11.35 -1.84
CA LYS A 174 -5.54 12.27 -2.51
C LYS A 174 -6.01 13.44 -1.64
N ARG A 175 -5.30 13.73 -0.54
CA ARG A 175 -5.63 14.86 0.36
C ARG A 175 -5.63 16.23 -0.34
N HIS A 176 -5.01 16.33 -1.51
CA HIS A 176 -5.04 17.53 -2.34
C HIS A 176 -6.38 17.73 -3.08
N LEU A 177 -7.17 16.67 -3.30
CA LEU A 177 -8.46 16.71 -4.01
C LEU A 177 -9.66 16.94 -3.10
N TYR A 178 -9.58 16.51 -1.84
CA TYR A 178 -10.73 16.54 -0.94
C TYR A 178 -10.38 17.24 0.38
N LYS A 179 -11.23 18.21 0.76
CA LYS A 179 -11.11 18.93 2.05
C LYS A 179 -11.29 18.04 3.28
N VAL A 180 -11.86 16.84 3.10
CA VAL A 180 -12.19 15.88 4.16
C VAL A 180 -11.87 14.46 3.68
N ASP A 181 -10.72 14.26 3.02
CA ASP A 181 -10.29 12.90 2.69
C ASP A 181 -9.91 12.15 3.97
N PRO A 182 -10.40 10.92 4.22
CA PRO A 182 -9.83 10.09 5.27
C PRO A 182 -8.32 9.91 5.04
N GLU A 183 -7.56 9.96 6.14
CA GLU A 183 -6.11 9.76 6.16
C GLU A 183 -5.71 8.57 5.26
N PRO A 184 -4.77 8.71 4.29
CA PRO A 184 -4.49 7.68 3.28
C PRO A 184 -4.20 6.29 3.86
N LEU A 185 -3.55 6.24 5.02
CA LEU A 185 -3.29 5.00 5.75
C LEU A 185 -4.57 4.26 6.16
N ASN A 186 -5.62 4.98 6.53
CA ASN A 186 -6.90 4.39 6.89
C ASN A 186 -7.55 3.70 5.70
N GLN A 187 -7.47 4.31 4.51
CA GLN A 187 -7.96 3.71 3.28
C GLN A 187 -7.17 2.42 2.97
N LEU A 188 -5.84 2.50 3.01
CA LEU A 188 -4.96 1.36 2.77
C LEU A 188 -5.20 0.19 3.76
N ILE A 189 -5.49 0.48 5.04
CA ILE A 189 -5.86 -0.55 6.04
C ILE A 189 -7.20 -1.20 5.69
N ALA A 190 -8.21 -0.41 5.33
CA ALA A 190 -9.51 -0.94 4.92
C ALA A 190 -9.38 -1.86 3.70
N GLU A 191 -8.57 -1.48 2.72
CA GLU A 191 -8.29 -2.28 1.54
C GLU A 191 -7.53 -3.57 1.88
N ALA A 192 -6.56 -3.52 2.80
CA ALA A 192 -5.86 -4.72 3.26
C ALA A 192 -6.81 -5.73 3.92
N ILE A 193 -7.77 -5.24 4.72
CA ILE A 193 -8.82 -6.06 5.33
C ILE A 193 -9.71 -6.69 4.25
N ALA A 194 -10.18 -5.89 3.30
CA ALA A 194 -11.01 -6.35 2.20
C ALA A 194 -10.27 -7.37 1.31
N ALA A 195 -8.98 -7.13 1.03
CA ALA A 195 -8.12 -8.03 0.26
C ALA A 195 -7.91 -9.37 0.98
N PHE A 196 -7.68 -9.35 2.30
CA PHE A 196 -7.58 -10.57 3.11
C PHE A 196 -8.90 -11.35 3.12
N TYR A 197 -10.03 -10.66 3.31
CA TYR A 197 -11.36 -11.26 3.24
C TYR A 197 -11.60 -11.96 1.89
N GLN A 198 -11.34 -11.26 0.79
CA GLN A 198 -11.49 -11.81 -0.56
C GLN A 198 -10.53 -12.96 -0.84
N ASN A 199 -9.27 -12.86 -0.40
CA ASN A 199 -8.31 -13.94 -0.51
C ASN A 199 -8.83 -15.22 0.16
N ASN A 200 -9.44 -15.12 1.35
CA ASN A 200 -10.01 -16.28 2.02
C ASN A 200 -11.25 -16.85 1.33
N ILE A 201 -12.13 -16.02 0.77
CA ILE A 201 -13.26 -16.48 -0.07
C ILE A 201 -12.74 -17.25 -1.29
N LEU A 202 -11.72 -16.72 -1.97
CA LEU A 202 -11.16 -17.34 -3.16
C LEU A 202 -10.47 -18.67 -2.85
N ARG A 203 -9.79 -18.77 -1.70
CA ARG A 203 -9.23 -20.03 -1.19
C ARG A 203 -10.31 -21.08 -0.98
N GLU A 204 -11.39 -20.70 -0.29
CA GLU A 204 -12.51 -21.59 0.00
C GLU A 204 -13.19 -22.09 -1.29
N ARG A 205 -13.41 -21.20 -2.26
CA ARG A 205 -13.92 -21.56 -3.60
C ARG A 205 -12.99 -22.50 -4.37
N ALA A 206 -11.70 -22.44 -4.11
CA ALA A 206 -10.69 -23.34 -4.67
C ALA A 206 -10.51 -24.63 -3.86
N GLY A 207 -11.34 -24.89 -2.84
CA GLY A 207 -11.23 -26.07 -1.97
C GLY A 207 -10.04 -26.03 -1.01
N LEU A 208 -9.43 -24.86 -0.81
CA LEU A 208 -8.32 -24.65 0.11
C LEU A 208 -8.85 -24.13 1.45
N ALA A 209 -8.21 -24.55 2.55
CA ALA A 209 -8.51 -24.03 3.87
C ALA A 209 -8.25 -22.52 3.96
N ARG A 210 -9.10 -21.80 4.67
CA ARG A 210 -8.90 -20.38 5.00
C ARG A 210 -7.63 -20.20 5.83
N VAL A 211 -7.02 -19.02 5.74
CA VAL A 211 -5.91 -18.62 6.62
C VAL A 211 -6.44 -17.76 7.76
N SER A 212 -5.98 -18.03 8.98
CA SER A 212 -6.37 -17.30 10.19
C SER A 212 -5.78 -15.89 10.25
N ASP A 213 -4.62 -15.70 9.65
CA ASP A 213 -3.85 -14.47 9.66
C ASP A 213 -2.95 -14.37 8.41
N ALA A 214 -2.68 -13.15 7.98
CA ALA A 214 -1.69 -12.84 6.96
C ALA A 214 -1.18 -11.40 7.14
N VAL A 215 -0.04 -11.11 6.50
CA VAL A 215 0.41 -9.73 6.30
C VAL A 215 0.10 -9.37 4.85
N ILE A 216 -0.62 -8.26 4.65
CA ILE A 216 -0.82 -7.65 3.34
C ILE A 216 0.16 -6.47 3.25
N PRO A 217 1.12 -6.51 2.31
CA PRO A 217 2.00 -5.39 2.04
C PRO A 217 1.18 -4.25 1.41
N GLY A 218 1.46 -3.03 1.83
CA GLY A 218 0.79 -1.82 1.34
C GLY A 218 1.77 -0.68 1.12
N ILE A 219 1.46 0.21 0.19
CA ILE A 219 2.22 1.43 -0.09
C ILE A 219 1.26 2.62 -0.12
N ASN A 220 1.59 3.69 0.60
CA ASN A 220 0.98 4.99 0.33
C ASN A 220 1.91 5.81 -0.55
N MET A 221 1.37 6.46 -1.57
CA MET A 221 2.12 7.33 -2.48
C MET A 221 1.71 8.78 -2.28
N LEU A 222 2.66 9.63 -1.88
CA LEU A 222 2.49 11.09 -1.93
C LEU A 222 3.29 11.62 -3.12
N GLY A 223 2.61 11.88 -4.23
CA GLY A 223 3.28 12.07 -5.52
C GLY A 223 4.12 10.84 -5.86
N SER A 224 5.41 11.04 -6.12
CA SER A 224 6.36 9.95 -6.38
C SER A 224 6.95 9.31 -5.11
N ALA A 225 6.67 9.82 -3.92
CA ALA A 225 7.29 9.36 -2.68
C ALA A 225 6.46 8.24 -2.00
N PRO A 226 7.01 7.01 -1.87
CA PRO A 226 6.32 5.90 -1.21
C PRO A 226 6.51 5.92 0.31
N THR A 227 5.52 5.43 1.02
CA THR A 227 5.64 4.95 2.41
C THR A 227 5.16 3.50 2.47
N PHE A 228 6.00 2.62 3.01
CA PHE A 228 5.77 1.18 3.04
C PHE A 228 5.13 0.71 4.33
N TYR A 229 4.17 -0.20 4.21
CA TYR A 229 3.44 -0.78 5.33
C TYR A 229 3.39 -2.30 5.24
N LYS A 230 3.55 -2.93 6.40
CA LYS A 230 3.21 -4.34 6.63
C LYS A 230 1.94 -4.35 7.45
N ILE A 231 0.83 -4.76 6.85
CA ILE A 231 -0.50 -4.66 7.47
C ILE A 231 -0.92 -6.07 7.92
N PRO A 232 -0.73 -6.44 9.20
CA PRO A 232 -1.22 -7.70 9.71
C PRO A 232 -2.75 -7.69 9.78
N VAL A 233 -3.39 -8.68 9.16
CA VAL A 233 -4.83 -8.88 9.18
C VAL A 233 -5.13 -10.29 9.67
N SER A 234 -6.18 -10.44 10.48
CA SER A 234 -6.63 -11.74 10.98
C SER A 234 -8.13 -11.95 10.75
N GLU A 235 -8.58 -13.20 10.76
CA GLU A 235 -10.00 -13.53 10.73
C GLU A 235 -10.75 -12.98 11.94
N ALA A 236 -10.09 -12.89 13.10
CA ALA A 236 -10.68 -12.29 14.29
C ALA A 236 -10.99 -10.79 14.08
N LEU A 237 -10.05 -10.05 13.47
CA LEU A 237 -10.25 -8.64 13.11
C LEU A 237 -11.38 -8.49 12.09
N VAL A 238 -11.37 -9.30 11.02
CA VAL A 238 -12.43 -9.28 10.00
C VAL A 238 -13.79 -9.57 10.63
N LYS A 239 -13.88 -10.59 11.50
CA LYS A 239 -15.12 -10.94 12.18
C LYS A 239 -15.64 -9.79 13.04
N ALA A 240 -14.76 -9.14 13.80
CA ALA A 240 -15.13 -7.99 14.62
C ALA A 240 -15.73 -6.86 13.76
N ILE A 241 -15.11 -6.55 12.62
CA ILE A 241 -15.58 -5.53 11.67
C ILE A 241 -16.93 -5.91 11.05
N ILE A 242 -17.12 -7.19 10.69
CA ILE A 242 -18.38 -7.68 10.16
C ILE A 242 -19.51 -7.54 11.18
N THR A 243 -19.25 -7.87 12.45
CA THR A 243 -20.29 -7.94 13.48
C THR A 243 -20.59 -6.60 14.16
N GLY A 244 -19.67 -5.63 14.10
CA GLY A 244 -19.79 -4.34 14.80
C GLY A 244 -19.27 -4.40 16.23
#